data_AF-A0A2S9GPY7-F1
#
_entry.id   AF-A0A2S9GPY7-F1
#
_cell.length_a   1.000
_cell.length_b   1.000
_cell.length_c   1.000
_cell.angle_alpha   90.00
_cell.angle_beta   90.00
_cell.angle_gamma   90.00
#
_symmetry.space_group_name_H-M   'P 1'
#
loop_
_entity.id
_entity.type
_entity.pdbx_description
1 polymer ?
#
loop_
_entity_poly.entity_id
_entity_poly.type
_entity_poly.pdbx_seq_one_letter_code
_entity_poly.pdbx_strand_id
1 'polypeptide(L)' 'QHLVTLVDVAPGADVNTVAALLNPVAPTITPASLSNDLAAAAGKPVTAVTLREEDLAPIRDQLTALPNVTLRP' A
#
# COMPACT_ATOMS: atom_id res chain seq x y z
N GLN A 1 -7.81 -16.98 13.49
CA GLN A 1 -6.96 -16.78 12.30
C GLN A 1 -7.16 -15.33 11.88
N HIS A 2 -6.10 -14.54 11.71
CA HIS A 2 -6.23 -13.15 11.26
C HIS A 2 -6.08 -13.14 9.73
N LEU A 3 -7.14 -12.77 9.02
CA LEU A 3 -7.06 -12.56 7.58
C LEU A 3 -6.21 -11.30 7.38
N VAL A 4 -5.13 -11.43 6.60
CA VAL A 4 -4.20 -10.34 6.35
C VAL A 4 -4.14 -10.07 4.86
N THR A 5 -4.42 -8.84 4.47
CA THR A 5 -4.36 -8.40 3.08
C THR A 5 -3.10 -7.60 2.85
N LEU A 6 -2.33 -8.00 1.85
CA LEU A 6 -1.12 -7.34 1.39
C LEU A 6 -1.49 -6.21 0.44
N VAL A 7 -0.93 -5.02 0.67
CA VAL A 7 -1.05 -3.87 -0.23
C VAL A 7 0.20 -3.80 -1.08
N ASP A 8 0.08 -4.17 -2.35
CA ASP A 8 1.17 -4.02 -3.32
C ASP A 8 1.04 -2.70 -4.08
N VAL A 9 2.17 -2.05 -4.27
CA VAL A 9 2.31 -0.80 -5.00
C VAL A 9 3.27 -1.04 -6.15
N ALA A 10 2.84 -0.78 -7.38
CA ALA A 10 3.64 -0.91 -8.58
C ALA A 10 4.27 0.44 -9.00
N PRO A 11 5.35 0.42 -9.79
CA PRO A 11 5.95 1.65 -10.30
C PRO A 11 4.94 2.53 -11.04
N GLY A 12 4.96 3.84 -10.79
CA GLY A 12 3.98 4.78 -11.34
C GLY A 12 2.70 4.92 -10.53
N ALA A 13 2.57 4.25 -9.37
CA ALA A 13 1.53 4.56 -8.39
C ALA A 13 1.77 5.94 -7.75
N ASP A 14 0.69 6.60 -7.33
CA ASP A 14 0.78 7.82 -6.53
C ASP A 14 1.09 7.49 -5.06
N VAL A 15 2.39 7.38 -4.76
CA VAL A 15 2.89 7.05 -3.41
C VAL A 15 2.50 8.08 -2.34
N ASN A 16 2.20 9.33 -2.71
CA ASN A 16 1.75 10.33 -1.74
C ASN A 16 0.33 10.02 -1.27
N THR A 17 -0.55 9.75 -2.24
CA THR A 17 -1.95 9.38 -1.96
C THR A 17 -2.02 8.03 -1.22
N VAL A 18 -1.23 7.03 -1.65
CA VAL A 18 -1.17 5.73 -0.95
C VAL A 18 -0.73 5.90 0.51
N ALA A 19 0.38 6.61 0.77
CA ALA A 19 0.87 6.80 2.13
C ALA A 19 -0.12 7.60 3.00
N ALA A 20 -0.81 8.60 2.44
CA ALA A 20 -1.81 9.36 3.18
C ALA A 20 -2.98 8.48 3.65
N LEU A 21 -3.44 7.54 2.80
CA LEU A 21 -4.48 6.58 3.16
C LEU A 21 -4.00 5.55 4.19
N LEU A 22 -2.73 5.14 4.13
CA LEU A 22 -2.16 4.16 5.05
C LEU A 22 -1.78 4.77 6.40
N ASN A 23 -1.53 6.08 6.50
CA ASN A 23 -1.05 6.73 7.72
C ASN A 23 -1.89 6.43 9.00
N PRO A 24 -3.23 6.40 8.97
CA PRO A 24 -4.03 6.10 10.17
C PRO A 24 -3.81 4.69 10.73
N VAL A 25 -3.43 3.72 9.89
CA VAL A 25 -3.29 2.31 10.25
C VAL A 25 -1.83 1.84 10.29
N ALA A 26 -0.97 2.47 9.50
CA ALA A 26 0.45 2.16 9.35
C ALA A 26 1.27 3.46 9.16
N PRO A 27 1.44 4.27 10.24
CA PRO A 27 2.08 5.59 10.16
C PRO A 27 3.57 5.55 9.79
N THR A 28 4.19 4.37 9.82
CA THR A 28 5.57 4.16 9.38
C THR A 28 5.70 4.12 7.86
N ILE A 29 4.59 3.94 7.13
CA ILE A 29 4.56 3.91 5.67
C ILE A 29 4.47 5.35 5.15
N THR A 30 5.61 5.88 4.73
CA THR A 30 5.72 7.24 4.20
C THR A 30 5.91 7.24 2.68
N PRO A 31 5.62 8.36 1.98
CA PRO A 31 5.90 8.46 0.55
C PRO A 31 7.37 8.21 0.21
N ALA A 32 8.28 8.64 1.09
CA ALA A 32 9.72 8.46 0.93
C ALA A 32 10.12 6.98 1.04
N SER A 33 9.59 6.25 2.02
CA SER A 33 9.81 4.81 2.17
C SER A 33 9.33 4.06 0.93
N LEU A 34 8.10 4.32 0.48
CA LEU A 34 7.52 3.67 -0.71
C LEU A 34 8.32 3.97 -1.99
N SER A 35 8.77 5.22 -2.16
CA SER A 35 9.59 5.61 -3.31
C SER A 35 10.92 4.88 -3.33
N ASN A 36 11.57 4.75 -2.17
CA ASN A 36 12.83 4.02 -2.03
C ASN A 36 12.65 2.53 -2.33
N ASP A 37 11.58 1.91 -1.81
CA ASP A 37 11.28 0.50 -2.06
C ASP A 37 11.01 0.23 -3.55
N LEU A 38 10.22 1.09 -4.20
CA LEU A 38 9.96 1.00 -5.64
C LEU A 38 11.23 1.18 -6.49
N ALA A 39 12.09 2.12 -6.10
CA ALA A 39 13.38 2.32 -6.77
C ALA A 39 14.28 1.08 -6.63
N ALA A 40 14.32 0.47 -5.45
CA ALA A 40 15.07 -0.75 -5.19
C ALA A 40 14.49 -1.98 -5.92
N ALA A 41 13.18 -2.00 -6.16
CA ALA A 41 12.48 -3.10 -6.82
C ALA A 41 12.69 -3.16 -8.34
N ALA A 42 13.42 -2.21 -8.93
CA ALA A 42 13.84 -2.22 -10.34
C ALA A 42 12.69 -2.49 -11.33
N GLY A 43 11.56 -1.80 -11.12
CA GLY A 43 10.38 -1.93 -11.99
C GLY A 43 9.38 -3.02 -11.58
N LYS A 44 9.61 -3.70 -10.45
CA LYS A 44 8.65 -4.66 -9.88
C LYS A 44 7.77 -3.99 -8.81
N PRO A 45 6.54 -4.48 -8.62
CA PRO A 45 5.73 -4.05 -7.48
C PRO A 45 6.36 -4.47 -6.15
N VAL A 46 6.12 -3.65 -5.12
CA VAL A 46 6.55 -3.88 -3.75
C VAL A 46 5.35 -4.02 -2.83
N THR A 47 5.45 -4.90 -1.85
CA THR A 47 4.46 -4.97 -0.77
C THR A 47 4.74 -3.83 0.21
N ALA A 48 3.90 -2.80 0.17
CA ALA A 48 4.02 -1.64 1.06
C ALA A 48 3.73 -2.01 2.52
N VAL A 49 2.66 -2.79 2.75
CA VAL A 49 2.22 -3.15 4.09
C VAL A 49 1.31 -4.37 4.05
N THR A 50 1.27 -5.08 5.18
CA THR A 50 0.31 -6.15 5.45
C THR A 50 -0.72 -5.63 6.46
N LEU A 51 -1.98 -5.51 6.06
CA LEU A 51 -3.06 -5.00 6.91
C LEU A 51 -4.00 -6.12 7.32
N ARG A 52 -4.63 -5.98 8.50
CA ARG A 52 -5.77 -6.83 8.87
C ARG A 52 -7.02 -6.33 8.17
N GLU A 53 -8.03 -7.20 8.03
CA GLU A 53 -9.29 -6.79 7.38
C GLU A 53 -9.96 -5.61 8.11
N GLU A 54 -9.89 -5.54 9.45
CA GLU A 54 -10.44 -4.42 10.22
C GLU A 54 -9.78 -3.06 9.91
N ASP A 55 -8.48 -3.07 9.62
CA ASP A 55 -7.69 -1.88 9.28
C ASP A 55 -7.86 -1.50 7.81
N LEU A 56 -8.02 -2.51 6.93
CA LEU A 56 -8.22 -2.31 5.51
C LEU A 56 -9.64 -1.82 5.19
N ALA A 57 -10.67 -2.34 5.85
CA ALA A 57 -12.07 -2.04 5.57
C ALA A 57 -12.40 -0.55 5.32
N PRO A 58 -11.95 0.42 6.16
CA PRO A 58 -12.26 1.84 5.94
C PRO A 58 -11.54 2.47 4.73
N ILE A 59 -10.43 1.90 4.28
CA ILE A 59 -9.59 2.46 3.20
C ILE A 59 -9.55 1.58 1.94
N ARG A 60 -10.23 0.44 1.96
CA ARG A 60 -10.21 -0.58 0.90
C ARG A 60 -10.62 -0.02 -0.46
N ASP A 61 -11.79 0.59 -0.54
CA ASP A 61 -12.31 1.14 -1.80
C ASP A 61 -11.45 2.28 -2.35
N GLN A 62 -10.81 3.03 -1.45
CA GLN A 62 -9.90 4.10 -1.82
C GLN A 62 -8.61 3.52 -2.42
N LEU A 63 -8.03 2.48 -1.81
CA LEU A 63 -6.84 1.81 -2.30
C LEU A 63 -7.08 1.08 -3.63
N THR A 64 -8.23 0.42 -3.81
CA THR A 64 -8.57 -0.28 -5.06
C THR A 64 -8.89 0.68 -6.21
N ALA A 65 -9.30 1.92 -5.91
CA ALA A 65 -9.49 2.97 -6.90
C ALA A 65 -8.16 3.56 -7.41
N LEU A 66 -7.05 3.34 -6.70
CA LEU A 66 -5.75 3.87 -7.12
C LEU A 66 -5.15 3.02 -8.24
N PRO A 67 -4.68 3.64 -9.34
CA PRO A 67 -3.95 2.92 -10.36
C PRO A 67 -2.65 2.38 -9.78
N ASN A 68 -2.21 1.22 -10.28
CA ASN A 68 -0.96 0.58 -9.88
C ASN A 68 -0.92 0.14 -8.40
N VAL A 69 -2.07 0.03 -7.75
CA VAL A 69 -2.21 -0.57 -6.41
C VAL A 69 -2.99 -1.88 -6.53
N THR A 70 -2.57 -2.91 -5.80
CA THR A 70 -3.25 -4.21 -5.80
C THR A 70 -3.37 -4.73 -4.37
N LEU A 71 -4.53 -5.27 -4.04
CA LEU A 71 -4.80 -5.91 -2.75
C LEU A 71 -4.75 -7.43 -2.94
N ARG A 72 -3.92 -8.13 -2.15
CA ARG A 72 -3.83 -9.60 -2.15
C ARG A 72 -4.26 -10.19 -0.80
N PRO A 73 -5.15 -11.19 -0.79
CA PRO A 73 -5.58 -11.86 0.45
C PRO A 73 -4.52 -12.81 1.02
#